data_AF-A0A6J1UJQ6-F1
#
_entry.id   AF-A0A6J1UJQ6-F1
#
_cell.length_a   1.000
_cell.length_b   1.000
_cell.length_c   1.000
_cell.angle_alpha   90.00
_cell.angle_beta   90.00
_cell.angle_gamma   90.00
#
_symmetry.space_group_name_H-M   'P 1'
#
loop_
_entity.id
_entity.type
_entity.pdbx_description
1 polymer ?
#
loop_
_entity_poly.entity_id
_entity_poly.type
_entity_poly.pdbx_seq_one_letter_code
_entity_poly.pdbx_strand_id
1 'polypeptide(L)'
;MDPPRLRFRPPFFSGCLLLLPLLLNGLVVFQTYAVDLEVKDDANMSCLFAKWMVKFSISYEGTDESKTSTFMLPEDLSYIGTSCGNATSGPVLSIEFGDGNSWSISFTKTKETYQGAITFVYNTGDLMFFPDAKRKERITVMANFPANPVPLNTAFSCDTEDTVKSGDVTQTFQSVTLQAFLQDGRLSSQKTLCDNDATASTVPAASKSIPLAATTGTSESNATEAPSSPTIQPEEKPASGSYTVKSGPVTCILANMGLQLNVTQQTPMISNFNPNNTVASGNCGKTTAVLRLSDGNTKVDFLFAVKNSTSSEKFYLKGVDITVADSPNATISASNHTLNNWETTMGNSYLCRKEESILVSPGYKINIFDLKIQPFEVEEGQFSAAGECLQDDDTVLIPIVVGAALAGLVVIIVTTYLIGRRKTYAGYQTL
;
A
#
# COMPACT_ATOMS: atom_id res chain seq x y z
N MET A 1 -86.31 37.95 -12.28
CA MET A 1 -85.42 38.97 -12.89
C MET A 1 -84.41 39.34 -11.83
N ASP A 2 -83.31 38.59 -11.81
CA ASP A 2 -82.16 38.81 -10.91
C ASP A 2 -81.03 39.48 -11.70
N PRO A 3 -80.35 40.49 -11.14
CA PRO A 3 -79.20 41.12 -11.81
C PRO A 3 -77.91 40.29 -11.67
N PRO A 4 -76.94 40.47 -12.59
CA PRO A 4 -76.01 39.41 -12.97
C PRO A 4 -74.72 39.37 -12.14
N ARG A 5 -74.16 38.16 -12.07
CA ARG A 5 -72.84 37.83 -11.52
C ARG A 5 -71.72 38.47 -12.34
N LEU A 6 -70.87 39.27 -11.70
CA LEU A 6 -69.58 39.68 -12.25
C LEU A 6 -68.57 38.54 -12.18
N ARG A 7 -68.16 38.03 -13.35
CA ARG A 7 -66.94 37.27 -13.54
C ARG A 7 -65.77 38.25 -13.61
N PHE A 8 -64.79 38.08 -12.75
CA PHE A 8 -63.46 38.68 -12.92
C PHE A 8 -62.51 37.64 -13.54
N ARG A 9 -61.94 38.01 -14.69
CA ARG A 9 -60.78 37.40 -15.35
C ARG A 9 -59.84 38.56 -15.69
N PRO A 10 -58.56 38.51 -15.30
CA PRO A 10 -57.49 38.54 -16.31
C PRO A 10 -56.17 37.86 -15.82
N PRO A 11 -55.08 37.84 -16.62
CA PRO A 11 -54.99 37.55 -18.05
C PRO A 11 -54.05 36.37 -18.34
N PHE A 12 -54.10 35.93 -19.59
CA PHE A 12 -53.14 35.03 -20.23
C PHE A 12 -51.72 35.62 -20.21
N PHE A 13 -50.73 34.79 -19.84
CA PHE A 13 -49.43 34.81 -20.51
C PHE A 13 -48.99 33.37 -20.77
N SER A 14 -48.77 33.13 -22.07
CA SER A 14 -48.20 31.94 -22.67
C SER A 14 -46.70 31.85 -22.33
N GLY A 15 -46.16 30.65 -22.09
CA GLY A 15 -44.71 30.47 -22.12
C GLY A 15 -44.19 29.25 -21.37
N CYS A 16 -43.98 28.17 -22.13
CA CYS A 16 -42.94 27.15 -21.98
C CYS A 16 -42.52 26.68 -20.57
N LEU A 17 -42.93 25.44 -20.32
CA LEU A 17 -42.14 24.38 -19.70
C LEU A 17 -40.64 24.51 -20.09
N LEU A 18 -39.79 24.93 -19.15
CA LEU A 18 -38.34 24.75 -19.21
C LEU A 18 -37.88 24.18 -17.88
N LEU A 19 -37.84 22.84 -17.84
CA LEU A 19 -36.98 22.09 -16.92
C LEU A 19 -35.54 22.49 -17.24
N LEU A 20 -34.91 23.30 -16.40
CA LEU A 20 -33.45 23.41 -16.38
C LEU A 20 -32.91 22.18 -15.64
N PRO A 21 -32.14 21.29 -16.29
CA PRO A 21 -31.28 20.39 -15.55
C PRO A 21 -30.09 21.22 -15.07
N LEU A 22 -29.97 21.43 -13.76
CA LEU A 22 -28.71 21.88 -13.19
C LEU A 22 -27.68 20.77 -13.43
N LEU A 23 -26.69 21.11 -14.25
CA LEU A 23 -25.48 20.34 -14.50
C LEU A 23 -24.79 20.05 -13.15
N LEU A 24 -25.01 18.86 -12.61
CA LEU A 24 -24.03 18.23 -11.74
C LEU A 24 -22.81 17.91 -12.60
N ASN A 25 -21.78 18.75 -12.54
CA ASN A 25 -20.44 18.31 -12.88
C ASN A 25 -20.06 17.25 -11.85
N GLY A 26 -20.25 15.98 -12.23
CA GLY A 26 -19.76 14.85 -11.46
C GLY A 26 -18.26 15.01 -11.27
N LEU A 27 -17.84 15.16 -10.02
CA LEU A 27 -16.47 14.87 -9.64
C LEU A 27 -16.31 13.36 -9.89
N VAL A 28 -15.74 13.00 -11.04
CA VAL A 28 -15.30 11.63 -11.29
C VAL A 28 -14.12 11.41 -10.35
N VAL A 29 -14.40 10.82 -9.19
CA VAL A 29 -13.37 10.38 -8.26
C VAL A 29 -12.71 9.18 -8.92
N PHE A 30 -11.53 9.37 -9.51
CA PHE A 30 -10.71 8.25 -9.97
C PHE A 30 -10.15 7.54 -8.73
N GLN A 31 -10.84 6.48 -8.32
CA GLN A 31 -10.36 5.53 -7.33
C GLN A 31 -9.09 4.85 -7.86
N THR A 32 -8.06 4.72 -7.01
CA THR A 32 -6.72 4.29 -7.45
C THR A 32 -6.59 2.78 -7.35
N TYR A 33 -6.47 2.08 -8.47
CA TYR A 33 -6.33 0.61 -8.49
C TYR A 33 -4.88 0.20 -8.72
N ALA A 34 -4.40 -0.73 -7.89
CA ALA A 34 -3.14 -1.42 -8.10
C ALA A 34 -3.39 -2.73 -8.85
N VAL A 35 -2.53 -3.05 -9.80
CA VAL A 35 -2.44 -4.41 -10.33
C VAL A 35 -1.80 -5.26 -9.24
N ASP A 36 -2.43 -6.36 -8.86
CA ASP A 36 -1.87 -7.39 -7.98
C ASP A 36 -2.33 -8.75 -8.53
N LEU A 37 -1.49 -9.35 -9.38
CA LEU A 37 -1.84 -10.55 -10.12
C LEU A 37 -0.71 -11.58 -10.08
N GLU A 38 -1.11 -12.81 -9.85
CA GLU A 38 -0.29 -14.00 -10.02
C GLU A 38 -0.82 -14.79 -11.23
N VAL A 39 -0.02 -14.87 -12.29
CA VAL A 39 -0.36 -15.61 -13.51
C VAL A 39 0.12 -17.03 -13.37
N LYS A 40 -0.78 -17.99 -13.59
CA LYS A 40 -0.54 -19.42 -13.46
C LYS A 40 -0.74 -20.14 -14.78
N ASP A 41 0.00 -21.23 -14.97
CA ASP A 41 -0.20 -22.14 -16.08
C ASP A 41 -1.33 -23.15 -15.77
N ASP A 42 -1.59 -24.04 -16.72
CA ASP A 42 -2.62 -25.09 -16.59
C ASP A 42 -2.29 -26.10 -15.46
N ALA A 43 -1.04 -26.17 -15.02
CA ALA A 43 -0.59 -26.97 -13.88
C ALA A 43 -0.67 -26.20 -12.55
N ASN A 44 -1.28 -25.01 -12.54
CA ASN A 44 -1.43 -24.12 -11.39
C ASN A 44 -0.09 -23.62 -10.83
N MET A 45 0.97 -23.62 -11.65
CA MET A 45 2.29 -23.11 -11.31
C MET A 45 2.41 -21.65 -11.75
N SER A 46 2.81 -20.79 -10.82
CA SER A 46 2.95 -19.36 -11.08
C SER A 46 4.15 -19.10 -11.98
N CYS A 47 3.96 -18.33 -13.04
CA CYS A 47 5.00 -18.01 -14.00
C CYS A 47 5.33 -16.51 -14.05
N LEU A 48 4.41 -15.67 -13.58
CA LEU A 48 4.56 -14.22 -13.48
C LEU A 48 3.85 -13.73 -12.23
N PHE A 49 4.56 -12.95 -11.43
CA PHE A 49 4.01 -12.20 -10.31
C PHE A 49 4.18 -10.71 -10.59
N ALA A 50 3.09 -9.97 -10.44
CA ALA A 50 2.97 -8.60 -10.89
C ALA A 50 2.15 -7.80 -9.89
N LYS A 51 2.82 -6.93 -9.13
CA LYS A 51 2.17 -5.97 -8.24
C LYS A 51 2.69 -4.57 -8.53
N TRP A 52 1.84 -3.62 -8.89
CA TRP A 52 2.24 -2.22 -9.10
C TRP A 52 1.06 -1.26 -9.13
N MET A 53 1.35 0.01 -8.94
CA MET A 53 0.48 1.13 -9.31
C MET A 53 1.05 1.82 -10.55
N VAL A 54 0.19 2.27 -11.46
CA VAL A 54 0.61 3.01 -12.66
C VAL A 54 -0.29 4.21 -12.93
N LYS A 55 0.33 5.37 -13.14
CA LYS A 55 -0.30 6.62 -13.54
C LYS A 55 0.06 6.93 -15.00
N PHE A 56 -0.94 7.09 -15.84
CA PHE A 56 -0.80 7.49 -17.24
C PHE A 56 -0.97 9.01 -17.35
N SER A 57 -0.09 9.65 -18.10
CA SER A 57 -0.21 11.04 -18.51
C SER A 57 0.02 11.12 -20.01
N ILE A 58 -1.02 11.50 -20.77
CA ILE A 58 -1.06 11.41 -22.23
C ILE A 58 -1.39 12.78 -22.80
N SER A 59 -0.53 13.32 -23.65
CA SER A 59 -0.82 14.52 -24.42
C SER A 59 -1.61 14.17 -25.68
N TYR A 60 -2.71 14.89 -25.98
CA TYR A 60 -3.56 14.65 -27.15
C TYR A 60 -4.10 15.95 -27.75
N GLU A 61 -4.42 15.94 -29.04
CA GLU A 61 -4.99 17.09 -29.75
C GLU A 61 -6.49 17.22 -29.44
N GLY A 62 -6.86 18.25 -28.68
CA GLY A 62 -8.25 18.63 -28.47
C GLY A 62 -8.81 19.45 -29.65
N THR A 63 -10.12 19.73 -29.62
CA THR A 63 -10.79 20.53 -30.66
C THR A 63 -10.20 21.93 -30.83
N ASP A 64 -9.85 22.59 -29.71
CA ASP A 64 -9.38 23.98 -29.68
C ASP A 64 -7.87 24.09 -29.39
N GLU A 65 -7.34 23.20 -28.55
CA GLU A 65 -5.94 23.19 -28.12
C GLU A 65 -5.45 21.78 -27.75
N SER A 66 -4.13 21.61 -27.63
CA SER A 66 -3.54 20.38 -27.08
C SER A 66 -3.87 20.27 -25.60
N LYS A 67 -4.33 19.09 -25.18
CA LYS A 67 -4.71 18.79 -23.79
C LYS A 67 -3.88 17.65 -23.25
N THR A 68 -3.87 17.48 -21.93
CA THR A 68 -3.26 16.33 -21.26
C THR A 68 -4.31 15.60 -20.46
N SER A 69 -4.43 14.30 -20.70
CA SER A 69 -5.24 13.39 -19.88
C SER A 69 -4.34 12.70 -18.86
N THR A 70 -4.74 12.71 -17.60
CA THR A 70 -4.01 12.03 -16.52
C THR A 70 -4.95 11.14 -15.74
N PHE A 71 -4.66 9.85 -15.68
CA PHE A 71 -5.50 8.87 -15.01
C PHE A 71 -4.69 7.67 -14.50
N MET A 72 -5.26 6.93 -13.57
CA MET A 72 -4.80 5.60 -13.16
C MET A 72 -5.73 4.54 -13.74
N LEU A 73 -5.34 3.27 -13.65
CA LEU A 73 -6.19 2.15 -14.07
C LEU A 73 -7.54 2.20 -13.32
N PRO A 74 -8.69 1.99 -14.01
CA PRO A 74 -10.01 1.92 -13.39
C PRO A 74 -10.27 0.56 -12.70
N GLU A 75 -11.43 0.40 -12.04
CA GLU A 75 -11.81 -0.85 -11.35
C GLU A 75 -12.05 -2.01 -12.31
N ASP A 76 -12.75 -1.72 -13.41
CA ASP A 76 -13.22 -2.70 -14.37
C ASP A 76 -12.10 -3.08 -15.33
N LEU A 77 -11.15 -3.87 -14.84
CA LEU A 77 -10.06 -4.44 -15.64
C LEU A 77 -10.44 -5.84 -16.14
N SER A 78 -10.27 -6.05 -17.44
CA SER A 78 -10.33 -7.37 -18.07
C SER A 78 -8.92 -7.87 -18.31
N TYR A 79 -8.58 -9.06 -17.83
CA TYR A 79 -7.24 -9.64 -17.95
C TYR A 79 -7.03 -10.54 -19.18
N ILE A 80 -7.86 -10.36 -20.21
CA ILE A 80 -7.83 -11.19 -21.43
C ILE A 80 -6.46 -11.07 -22.12
N GLY A 81 -5.91 -12.22 -22.51
CA GLY A 81 -4.59 -12.32 -23.15
C GLY A 81 -3.42 -12.51 -22.16
N THR A 82 -3.67 -12.45 -20.86
CA THR A 82 -2.70 -12.83 -19.84
C THR A 82 -2.39 -14.33 -19.91
N SER A 83 -1.11 -14.71 -19.95
CA SER A 83 -0.70 -16.12 -20.03
C SER A 83 0.75 -16.33 -19.61
N CYS A 84 1.11 -17.58 -19.31
CA CYS A 84 2.50 -17.96 -19.04
C CYS A 84 3.39 -18.10 -20.28
N GLY A 85 2.83 -17.95 -21.48
CA GLY A 85 3.52 -18.21 -22.72
C GLY A 85 3.79 -19.71 -22.95
N ASN A 86 4.80 -20.01 -23.75
CA ASN A 86 5.20 -21.37 -24.13
C ASN A 86 6.74 -21.47 -24.31
N ALA A 87 7.23 -22.49 -25.03
CA ALA A 87 8.67 -22.67 -25.27
C ALA A 87 9.32 -21.52 -26.07
N THR A 88 8.52 -20.74 -26.82
CA THR A 88 8.95 -19.68 -27.72
C THR A 88 8.49 -18.28 -27.31
N SER A 89 7.42 -18.18 -26.51
CA SER A 89 6.91 -16.91 -25.96
C SER A 89 7.02 -16.91 -24.45
N GLY A 90 7.46 -15.81 -23.85
CA GLY A 90 7.46 -15.69 -22.39
C GLY A 90 6.10 -15.27 -21.83
N PRO A 91 6.01 -15.11 -20.50
CA PRO A 91 4.81 -14.65 -19.82
C PRO A 91 4.35 -13.29 -20.33
N VAL A 92 3.03 -13.10 -20.37
CA VAL A 92 2.37 -11.86 -20.75
C VAL A 92 1.31 -11.54 -19.70
N LEU A 93 1.27 -10.29 -19.26
CA LEU A 93 0.13 -9.73 -18.55
C LEU A 93 -0.52 -8.70 -19.45
N SER A 94 -1.82 -8.83 -19.65
CA SER A 94 -2.63 -7.96 -20.50
C SER A 94 -3.84 -7.49 -19.72
N ILE A 95 -4.12 -6.19 -19.80
CA ILE A 95 -5.28 -5.54 -19.20
C ILE A 95 -6.00 -4.71 -20.26
N GLU A 96 -7.31 -4.85 -20.32
CA GLU A 96 -8.20 -4.05 -21.15
C GLU A 96 -9.11 -3.22 -20.24
N PHE A 97 -9.37 -1.97 -20.61
CA PHE A 97 -10.16 -1.05 -19.82
C PHE A 97 -10.79 0.07 -20.66
N GLY A 98 -11.90 0.63 -20.16
CA GLY A 98 -12.65 1.66 -20.87
C GLY A 98 -13.12 1.22 -22.26
N ASP A 99 -13.25 2.17 -23.17
CA ASP A 99 -13.69 1.93 -24.53
C ASP A 99 -12.49 1.74 -25.47
N GLY A 100 -11.95 0.51 -25.49
CA GLY A 100 -10.94 0.10 -26.45
C GLY A 100 -9.50 0.47 -26.10
N ASN A 101 -9.21 0.73 -24.82
CA ASN A 101 -7.84 0.85 -24.32
C ASN A 101 -7.33 -0.52 -23.81
N SER A 102 -6.05 -0.77 -24.02
CA SER A 102 -5.38 -1.98 -23.51
C SER A 102 -3.94 -1.68 -23.15
N TRP A 103 -3.47 -2.19 -22.03
CA TRP A 103 -2.06 -2.15 -21.64
C TRP A 103 -1.58 -3.58 -21.45
N SER A 104 -0.41 -3.92 -21.96
CA SER A 104 0.19 -5.22 -21.72
C SER A 104 1.68 -5.12 -21.53
N ILE A 105 2.24 -6.07 -20.79
CA ILE A 105 3.68 -6.26 -20.65
C ILE A 105 4.01 -7.70 -20.99
N SER A 106 4.94 -7.87 -21.93
CA SER A 106 5.43 -9.18 -22.37
C SER A 106 6.87 -9.36 -21.95
N PHE A 107 7.20 -10.55 -21.45
CA PHE A 107 8.53 -10.83 -20.94
C PHE A 107 9.31 -11.73 -21.88
N THR A 108 10.57 -11.37 -22.12
CA THR A 108 11.54 -12.22 -22.79
C THR A 108 12.70 -12.48 -21.83
N LYS A 109 13.37 -13.63 -21.98
CA LYS A 109 14.56 -13.96 -21.18
C LYS A 109 15.74 -14.35 -22.05
N THR A 110 16.92 -14.08 -21.53
CA THR A 110 18.19 -14.65 -21.97
C THR A 110 18.58 -15.79 -21.03
N LYS A 111 19.85 -16.21 -21.05
CA LYS A 111 20.37 -17.19 -20.08
C LYS A 111 20.50 -16.62 -18.67
N GLU A 112 20.62 -15.30 -18.53
CA GLU A 112 20.99 -14.65 -17.27
C GLU A 112 19.98 -13.61 -16.81
N THR A 113 19.21 -13.02 -17.73
CA THR A 113 18.32 -11.89 -17.44
C THR A 113 16.95 -12.05 -18.09
N TYR A 114 15.96 -11.31 -17.60
CA TYR A 114 14.69 -11.09 -18.25
C TYR A 114 14.42 -9.60 -18.47
N GLN A 115 13.61 -9.29 -19.47
CA GLN A 115 13.22 -7.92 -19.84
C GLN A 115 11.73 -7.88 -20.18
N GLY A 116 11.03 -6.90 -19.62
CA GLY A 116 9.64 -6.60 -19.97
C GLY A 116 9.56 -5.57 -21.08
N ALA A 117 8.64 -5.81 -22.02
CA ALA A 117 8.27 -4.90 -23.10
C ALA A 117 6.79 -4.57 -22.98
N ILE A 118 6.51 -3.31 -22.65
CA ILE A 118 5.16 -2.73 -22.56
C ILE A 118 4.65 -2.43 -23.97
N THR A 119 3.40 -2.79 -24.22
CA THR A 119 2.57 -2.29 -25.33
C THR A 119 1.32 -1.66 -24.75
N PHE A 120 1.16 -0.34 -24.95
CA PHE A 120 -0.01 0.38 -24.52
C PHE A 120 -0.77 0.92 -25.74
N VAL A 121 -2.03 0.55 -25.84
CA VAL A 121 -2.96 1.01 -26.86
C VAL A 121 -4.01 1.86 -26.16
N TYR A 122 -4.13 3.13 -26.54
CA TYR A 122 -5.19 4.01 -26.05
C TYR A 122 -6.05 4.48 -27.21
N ASN A 123 -7.35 4.58 -26.96
CA ASN A 123 -8.35 5.04 -27.92
C ASN A 123 -8.70 6.49 -27.60
N THR A 124 -8.28 7.45 -28.43
CA THR A 124 -8.67 8.85 -28.26
C THR A 124 -10.17 9.09 -28.50
N GLY A 125 -10.89 8.09 -29.03
CA GLY A 125 -12.35 8.10 -29.08
C GLY A 125 -13.05 7.79 -27.76
N ASP A 126 -12.32 7.31 -26.74
CA ASP A 126 -12.87 7.05 -25.41
C ASP A 126 -13.16 8.37 -24.69
N LEU A 127 -14.45 8.70 -24.60
CA LEU A 127 -14.91 9.97 -24.03
C LEU A 127 -14.66 10.10 -22.52
N MET A 128 -14.39 8.99 -21.83
CA MET A 128 -14.07 9.03 -20.39
C MET A 128 -12.67 9.58 -20.16
N PHE A 129 -11.71 9.21 -20.99
CA PHE A 129 -10.32 9.63 -20.85
C PHE A 129 -9.96 10.80 -21.78
N PHE A 130 -10.67 10.96 -22.91
CA PHE A 130 -10.37 11.93 -23.96
C PHE A 130 -11.66 12.63 -24.47
N PRO A 131 -12.39 13.36 -23.60
CA PRO A 131 -13.73 13.87 -23.92
C PRO A 131 -13.80 14.79 -25.15
N ASP A 132 -12.74 15.55 -25.42
CA ASP A 132 -12.70 16.56 -26.49
C ASP A 132 -11.66 16.24 -27.59
N ALA A 133 -11.26 14.98 -27.74
CA ALA A 133 -10.26 14.62 -28.74
C ALA A 133 -10.77 14.92 -30.17
N LYS A 134 -9.96 15.65 -30.93
CA LYS A 134 -10.27 16.05 -32.31
C LYS A 134 -10.33 14.86 -33.26
N ARG A 135 -9.44 13.89 -33.05
CA ARG A 135 -9.37 12.63 -33.80
C ARG A 135 -9.75 11.48 -32.89
N LYS A 136 -10.50 10.53 -33.44
CA LYS A 136 -10.89 9.28 -32.77
C LYS A 136 -10.12 8.15 -33.40
N GLU A 137 -9.00 7.78 -32.80
CA GLU A 137 -8.11 6.74 -33.30
C GLU A 137 -7.51 5.94 -32.15
N ARG A 138 -7.03 4.73 -32.48
CA ARG A 138 -6.27 3.90 -31.55
C ARG A 138 -4.79 4.08 -31.81
N ILE A 139 -4.07 4.49 -30.78
CA ILE A 139 -2.64 4.77 -30.85
C ILE A 139 -1.92 3.74 -30.01
N THR A 140 -0.90 3.11 -30.59
CA THR A 140 -0.06 2.12 -29.91
C THR A 140 1.30 2.73 -29.61
N VAL A 141 1.71 2.66 -28.34
CA VAL A 141 3.04 3.03 -27.88
C VAL A 141 3.72 1.82 -27.23
N MET A 142 5.03 1.74 -27.40
CA MET A 142 5.84 0.65 -26.86
C MET A 142 6.96 1.20 -26.01
N ALA A 143 7.28 0.52 -24.91
CA ALA A 143 8.38 0.89 -24.04
C ALA A 143 8.95 -0.34 -23.34
N ASN A 144 10.15 -0.22 -22.76
CA ASN A 144 10.70 -1.27 -21.92
C ASN A 144 10.49 -0.93 -20.45
N PHE A 145 10.13 -1.93 -19.66
CA PHE A 145 10.04 -1.81 -18.20
C PHE A 145 10.37 -3.16 -17.54
N PRO A 146 11.27 -3.21 -16.55
CA PRO A 146 12.14 -2.12 -16.07
C PRO A 146 13.06 -1.57 -17.17
N ALA A 147 13.68 -0.40 -16.99
CA ALA A 147 14.51 0.21 -18.03
C ALA A 147 15.72 -0.66 -18.41
N ASN A 148 16.29 -1.36 -17.43
CA ASN A 148 17.42 -2.27 -17.58
C ASN A 148 16.98 -3.74 -17.40
N PRO A 149 17.65 -4.70 -18.08
CA PRO A 149 17.37 -6.12 -17.89
C PRO A 149 17.59 -6.55 -16.44
N VAL A 150 16.66 -7.33 -15.92
CA VAL A 150 16.68 -7.81 -14.54
C VAL A 150 17.33 -9.20 -14.50
N PRO A 151 18.23 -9.50 -13.55
CA PRO A 151 18.74 -10.85 -13.35
C PRO A 151 17.62 -11.88 -13.19
N LEU A 152 17.79 -13.06 -13.76
CA LEU A 152 16.87 -14.17 -13.50
C LEU A 152 16.92 -14.57 -12.02
N ASN A 153 15.78 -15.09 -11.53
CA ASN A 153 15.61 -15.56 -10.15
C ASN A 153 15.68 -14.47 -9.08
N THR A 154 15.54 -13.20 -9.47
CA THR A 154 15.31 -12.08 -8.54
C THR A 154 13.96 -11.45 -8.85
N ALA A 155 13.35 -10.83 -7.83
CA ALA A 155 12.17 -10.01 -8.00
C ALA A 155 12.60 -8.54 -8.20
N PHE A 156 12.18 -7.92 -9.29
CA PHE A 156 12.36 -6.48 -9.45
C PHE A 156 11.46 -5.75 -8.45
N SER A 157 12.03 -4.78 -7.73
CA SER A 157 11.34 -4.01 -6.70
C SER A 157 11.61 -2.52 -6.92
N CYS A 158 10.57 -1.70 -6.91
CA CYS A 158 10.69 -0.24 -6.94
C CYS A 158 9.58 0.39 -6.12
N ASP A 159 9.93 0.90 -4.93
CA ASP A 159 8.98 1.51 -4.01
C ASP A 159 8.77 3.00 -4.35
N THR A 160 9.81 3.69 -4.85
CA THR A 160 9.71 5.06 -5.37
C THR A 160 9.06 5.11 -6.77
N GLU A 161 8.72 6.33 -7.22
CA GLU A 161 8.20 6.53 -8.57
C GLU A 161 9.29 6.25 -9.61
N ASP A 162 9.00 5.38 -10.59
CA ASP A 162 9.82 5.14 -11.77
C ASP A 162 9.02 5.47 -13.04
N THR A 163 9.61 6.27 -13.93
CA THR A 163 8.88 6.87 -15.04
C THR A 163 9.39 6.37 -16.39
N VAL A 164 8.46 5.86 -17.18
CA VAL A 164 8.69 5.39 -18.55
C VAL A 164 7.99 6.34 -19.52
N LYS A 165 8.74 6.88 -20.48
CA LYS A 165 8.20 7.76 -21.54
C LYS A 165 8.24 7.07 -22.89
N SER A 166 7.17 7.18 -23.66
CA SER A 166 7.10 6.70 -25.04
C SER A 166 6.12 7.54 -25.85
N GLY A 167 6.64 8.27 -26.83
CA GLY A 167 5.87 9.26 -27.58
C GLY A 167 5.25 10.31 -26.66
N ASP A 168 3.95 10.55 -26.84
CA ASP A 168 3.15 11.49 -26.05
C ASP A 168 2.65 10.91 -24.71
N VAL A 169 3.09 9.70 -24.36
CA VAL A 169 2.68 8.99 -23.14
C VAL A 169 3.81 8.97 -22.11
N THR A 170 3.49 9.37 -20.89
CA THR A 170 4.29 9.15 -19.69
C THR A 170 3.56 8.17 -18.78
N GLN A 171 4.25 7.10 -18.38
CA GLN A 171 3.76 6.09 -17.45
C GLN A 171 4.62 6.16 -16.18
N THR A 172 4.02 6.47 -15.05
CA THR A 172 4.71 6.52 -13.76
C THR A 172 4.29 5.33 -12.92
N PHE A 173 5.22 4.39 -12.71
CA PHE A 173 5.06 3.21 -11.89
C PHE A 173 5.48 3.49 -10.45
N GLN A 174 4.81 2.86 -9.49
CA GLN A 174 5.13 2.96 -8.06
C GLN A 174 4.75 1.66 -7.34
N SER A 175 5.44 1.36 -6.23
CA SER A 175 5.20 0.16 -5.41
C SER A 175 5.23 -1.12 -6.24
N VAL A 176 6.23 -1.21 -7.11
CA VAL A 176 6.42 -2.28 -8.08
C VAL A 176 7.08 -3.46 -7.38
N THR A 177 6.47 -4.63 -7.51
CA THR A 177 7.09 -5.94 -7.30
C THR A 177 6.77 -6.79 -8.52
N LEU A 178 7.79 -7.11 -9.30
CA LEU A 178 7.62 -7.78 -10.58
C LEU A 178 8.65 -8.88 -10.74
N GLN A 179 8.17 -10.10 -11.00
CA GLN A 179 9.05 -11.20 -11.40
C GLN A 179 8.38 -12.03 -12.49
N ALA A 180 9.09 -12.21 -13.60
CA ALA A 180 8.72 -13.16 -14.64
C ALA A 180 9.58 -14.42 -14.53
N PHE A 181 9.10 -15.52 -15.09
CA PHE A 181 9.79 -16.82 -15.10
C PHE A 181 10.12 -17.32 -13.70
N LEU A 182 9.12 -17.32 -12.80
CA LEU A 182 9.26 -17.82 -11.43
C LEU A 182 9.78 -19.27 -11.43
N GLN A 183 10.77 -19.55 -10.58
CA GLN A 183 11.20 -20.92 -10.32
C GLN A 183 10.27 -21.55 -9.29
N ASP A 184 9.87 -22.79 -9.54
CA ASP A 184 8.98 -23.56 -8.67
C ASP A 184 7.68 -22.84 -8.27
N GLY A 185 7.22 -21.89 -9.09
CA GLY A 185 5.98 -21.16 -8.84
C GLY A 185 6.05 -20.16 -7.69
N ARG A 186 7.25 -19.78 -7.22
CA ARG A 186 7.41 -18.91 -6.05
C ARG A 186 8.14 -17.62 -6.39
N LEU A 187 7.69 -16.53 -5.78
CA LEU A 187 8.38 -15.25 -5.81
C LEU A 187 9.74 -15.39 -5.12
N SER A 188 10.78 -14.83 -5.73
CA SER A 188 12.14 -14.85 -5.19
C SER A 188 12.24 -13.99 -3.93
N SER A 189 13.02 -14.46 -2.97
CA SER A 189 13.41 -13.68 -1.80
C SER A 189 14.50 -12.65 -2.12
N GLN A 190 15.23 -12.82 -3.23
CA GLN A 190 16.23 -11.86 -3.68
C GLN A 190 15.58 -10.77 -4.51
N LYS A 191 15.95 -9.52 -4.26
CA LYS A 191 15.40 -8.36 -4.96
C LYS A 191 16.45 -7.65 -5.81
N THR A 192 16.03 -7.18 -6.97
CA THR A 192 16.77 -6.20 -7.77
C THR A 192 16.04 -4.88 -7.66
N LEU A 193 16.70 -3.87 -7.09
CA LEU A 193 16.10 -2.55 -6.88
C LEU A 193 16.18 -1.70 -8.15
N CYS A 194 15.21 -0.81 -8.34
CA CYS A 194 15.33 0.26 -9.34
C CYS A 194 16.41 1.29 -8.94
N ASP A 195 16.90 2.04 -9.92
CA ASP A 195 18.00 3.00 -9.71
C ASP A 195 17.65 4.09 -8.68
N ASN A 196 16.38 4.52 -8.63
CA ASN A 196 15.87 5.52 -7.70
C ASN A 196 15.93 5.04 -6.24
N ASP A 197 15.63 3.76 -5.99
CA ASP A 197 15.73 3.16 -4.65
C ASP A 197 17.18 2.82 -4.30
N ALA A 198 17.99 2.42 -5.29
CA ALA A 198 19.41 2.10 -5.09
C ALA A 198 20.22 3.34 -4.67
N THR A 199 19.86 4.52 -5.17
CA THR A 199 20.53 5.80 -4.81
C THR A 199 20.14 6.29 -3.41
N ALA A 200 18.92 6.06 -2.95
CA ALA A 200 18.46 6.43 -1.60
C ALA A 200 19.19 5.66 -0.47
N SER A 201 19.71 4.47 -0.76
CA SER A 201 20.41 3.62 0.22
C SER A 201 21.90 3.95 0.42
N THR A 202 22.45 4.97 -0.27
CA THR A 202 23.91 5.27 -0.26
C THR A 202 24.37 6.30 0.78
N VAL A 203 23.54 6.70 1.74
CA VAL A 203 24.02 7.48 2.89
C VAL A 203 24.82 6.54 3.82
N PRO A 204 26.13 6.76 4.07
CA PRO A 204 26.94 5.82 4.82
C PRO A 204 26.53 5.80 6.31
N ALA A 205 26.05 4.65 6.77
CA ALA A 205 25.98 4.35 8.19
C ALA A 205 27.40 4.27 8.74
N ALA A 206 27.81 5.30 9.49
CA ALA A 206 29.06 5.30 10.23
C ALA A 206 29.00 4.21 11.31
N SER A 207 29.61 3.06 11.01
CA SER A 207 30.01 2.06 11.99
C SER A 207 30.87 2.73 13.07
N LYS A 208 30.31 2.85 14.27
CA LYS A 208 31.09 3.17 15.47
C LYS A 208 31.03 1.98 16.42
N SER A 209 32.16 1.29 16.47
CA SER A 209 32.47 0.22 17.40
C SER A 209 32.40 0.71 18.86
N ILE A 210 31.82 -0.12 19.71
CA ILE A 210 31.80 0.01 21.16
C ILE A 210 33.13 -0.55 21.71
N PRO A 211 33.74 0.14 22.70
CA PRO A 211 34.33 -0.58 23.83
C PRO A 211 33.72 -0.12 25.16
N LEU A 212 33.54 -1.10 26.03
CA LEU A 212 32.99 -1.03 27.38
C LEU A 212 34.09 -0.70 28.42
N ALA A 213 33.64 -0.20 29.59
CA ALA A 213 34.35 -0.02 30.88
C ALA A 213 35.11 1.31 31.08
N ALA A 214 35.19 1.95 32.25
CA ALA A 214 34.43 1.93 33.52
C ALA A 214 34.97 3.10 34.40
N THR A 215 34.10 3.69 35.22
CA THR A 215 34.34 4.36 36.53
C THR A 215 35.19 5.65 36.72
N THR A 216 34.59 6.50 37.58
CA THR A 216 35.13 7.47 38.57
C THR A 216 35.64 8.86 38.13
N GLY A 217 35.11 9.91 38.79
CA GLY A 217 35.83 11.17 39.01
C GLY A 217 34.99 12.45 38.96
N THR A 218 34.69 13.02 40.12
CA THR A 218 34.00 14.29 40.41
C THR A 218 34.82 15.54 40.03
N SER A 219 34.18 16.62 39.55
CA SER A 219 34.29 18.02 40.06
C SER A 219 33.80 19.10 39.07
N GLU A 220 33.23 20.15 39.65
CA GLU A 220 32.61 21.37 39.09
C GLU A 220 33.53 22.26 38.22
N SER A 221 32.94 23.02 37.28
CA SER A 221 33.09 24.48 37.18
C SER A 221 32.35 25.08 35.96
N ASN A 222 31.34 25.91 36.27
CA ASN A 222 30.88 27.16 35.65
C ASN A 222 31.00 27.45 34.13
N ALA A 223 29.80 27.69 33.56
CA ALA A 223 29.35 28.80 32.70
C ALA A 223 30.14 29.18 31.44
N THR A 224 29.48 29.07 30.28
CA THR A 224 29.26 30.21 29.34
C THR A 224 28.09 29.87 28.41
N GLU A 225 27.12 30.77 28.41
CA GLU A 225 25.88 30.78 27.64
C GLU A 225 26.18 31.12 26.17
N ALA A 226 25.70 30.29 25.24
CA ALA A 226 25.75 30.56 23.80
C ALA A 226 24.43 30.09 23.15
N PRO A 227 24.00 30.73 22.05
CA PRO A 227 22.59 30.94 21.74
C PRO A 227 21.85 29.65 21.34
N SER A 228 20.61 29.53 21.80
CA SER A 228 19.67 28.48 21.44
C SER A 228 19.45 28.42 19.92
N SER A 229 20.04 27.40 19.29
CA SER A 229 19.57 26.88 18.00
C SER A 229 18.35 26.01 18.26
N PRO A 230 17.27 26.11 17.45
CA PRO A 230 16.04 25.36 17.69
C PRO A 230 16.35 23.86 17.64
N THR A 231 16.13 23.20 18.77
CA THR A 231 16.18 21.76 18.90
C THR A 231 14.98 21.21 18.14
N ILE A 232 15.21 20.50 17.03
CA ILE A 232 14.17 19.68 16.41
C ILE A 232 13.87 18.56 17.41
N GLN A 233 12.70 18.63 18.01
CA GLN A 233 12.16 17.67 18.96
C GLN A 233 12.07 16.28 18.30
N PRO A 234 12.40 15.18 19.01
CA PRO A 234 12.08 13.84 18.55
C PRO A 234 10.56 13.73 18.40
N GLU A 235 10.11 13.29 17.24
CA GLU A 235 8.71 13.12 16.89
C GLU A 235 8.00 12.25 17.94
N GLU A 236 7.01 12.82 18.64
CA GLU A 236 6.37 12.17 19.80
C GLU A 236 5.38 11.10 19.31
N LYS A 237 5.62 9.84 19.69
CA LYS A 237 4.70 8.71 19.48
C LYS A 237 3.29 9.12 19.95
N PRO A 238 2.23 8.96 19.13
CA PRO A 238 0.88 9.36 19.52
C PRO A 238 0.40 8.55 20.72
N ALA A 239 -0.38 9.19 21.60
CA ALA A 239 -0.99 8.51 22.74
C ALA A 239 -2.05 7.50 22.27
N SER A 240 -2.04 6.31 22.87
CA SER A 240 -2.98 5.25 22.53
C SER A 240 -4.35 5.49 23.16
N GLY A 241 -5.41 5.47 22.33
CA GLY A 241 -6.80 5.60 22.77
C GLY A 241 -7.51 4.27 22.89
N SER A 242 -8.67 4.27 23.55
CA SER A 242 -9.61 3.14 23.59
C SER A 242 -10.95 3.59 23.02
N TYR A 243 -11.40 2.91 21.97
CA TYR A 243 -12.53 3.27 21.15
C TYR A 243 -13.54 2.13 21.13
N THR A 244 -14.82 2.48 21.18
CA THR A 244 -15.92 1.53 21.23
C THR A 244 -17.01 1.95 20.27
N VAL A 245 -17.45 1.04 19.41
CA VAL A 245 -18.62 1.24 18.53
C VAL A 245 -19.71 0.26 18.92
N LYS A 246 -20.93 0.77 19.06
CA LYS A 246 -22.12 -0.02 19.40
C LYS A 246 -23.09 -0.05 18.23
N SER A 247 -23.68 -1.22 18.01
CA SER A 247 -24.81 -1.42 17.10
C SER A 247 -26.05 -1.73 17.94
N GLY A 248 -26.84 -0.70 18.23
CA GLY A 248 -27.92 -0.79 19.23
C GLY A 248 -27.35 -1.00 20.65
N PRO A 249 -27.85 -1.98 21.42
CA PRO A 249 -27.37 -2.25 22.77
C PRO A 249 -26.05 -3.05 22.81
N VAL A 250 -25.61 -3.61 21.67
CA VAL A 250 -24.48 -4.52 21.58
C VAL A 250 -23.23 -3.76 21.12
N THR A 251 -22.11 -3.93 21.82
CA THR A 251 -20.80 -3.49 21.33
C THR A 251 -20.38 -4.37 20.17
N CYS A 252 -19.92 -3.77 19.07
CA CYS A 252 -19.54 -4.54 17.88
C CYS A 252 -18.14 -4.19 17.35
N ILE A 253 -17.50 -3.14 17.84
CA ILE A 253 -16.07 -2.91 17.62
C ILE A 253 -15.44 -2.43 18.93
N LEU A 254 -14.32 -3.06 19.30
CA LEU A 254 -13.37 -2.54 20.27
C LEU A 254 -12.04 -2.27 19.58
N ALA A 255 -11.45 -1.12 19.86
CA ALA A 255 -10.14 -0.76 19.33
C ALA A 255 -9.31 -0.05 20.39
N ASN A 256 -8.09 -0.52 20.63
CA ASN A 256 -7.06 0.23 21.30
C ASN A 256 -5.96 0.53 20.28
N MET A 257 -5.64 1.80 20.06
CA MET A 257 -4.55 2.19 19.15
C MET A 257 -4.18 3.66 19.32
N GLY A 258 -2.91 3.97 19.12
CA GLY A 258 -2.42 5.31 18.79
C GLY A 258 -2.44 5.48 17.28
N LEU A 259 -2.85 6.66 16.81
CA LEU A 259 -3.01 6.94 15.39
C LEU A 259 -2.28 8.25 15.02
N GLN A 260 -1.45 8.18 13.99
CA GLN A 260 -0.78 9.33 13.40
C GLN A 260 -1.03 9.33 11.89
N LEU A 261 -1.53 10.45 11.39
CA LEU A 261 -1.72 10.69 9.97
C LEU A 261 -0.53 11.50 9.44
N ASN A 262 0.15 11.01 8.41
CA ASN A 262 1.21 11.70 7.71
C ASN A 262 0.75 12.00 6.28
N VAL A 263 0.55 13.29 5.99
CA VAL A 263 0.18 13.81 4.68
C VAL A 263 1.35 14.61 4.14
N THR A 264 1.81 14.29 2.94
CA THR A 264 2.93 15.00 2.28
C THR A 264 2.49 15.76 1.03
N GLN A 265 1.21 15.66 0.64
CA GLN A 265 0.64 16.33 -0.53
C GLN A 265 0.11 17.72 -0.18
N GLN A 266 0.34 18.69 -1.06
CA GLN A 266 -0.05 20.12 -0.96
C GLN A 266 0.59 20.89 0.21
N THR A 267 0.37 20.46 1.45
CA THR A 267 1.01 20.98 2.67
C THR A 267 1.42 19.81 3.55
N PRO A 268 2.73 19.56 3.76
CA PRO A 268 3.19 18.51 4.65
C PRO A 268 2.63 18.69 6.06
N MET A 269 1.88 17.70 6.54
CA MET A 269 1.22 17.70 7.83
C MET A 269 1.38 16.32 8.47
N ILE A 270 1.83 16.33 9.72
CA ILE A 270 1.80 15.16 10.59
C ILE A 270 0.83 15.47 11.72
N SER A 271 -0.23 14.66 11.82
CA SER A 271 -1.34 14.85 12.72
C SER A 271 -1.47 13.63 13.62
N ASN A 272 -1.10 13.79 14.89
CA ASN A 272 -1.38 12.80 15.92
C ASN A 272 -2.83 12.94 16.39
N PHE A 273 -3.57 11.85 16.39
CA PHE A 273 -4.91 11.83 16.98
C PHE A 273 -4.77 11.89 18.50
N ASN A 274 -5.52 12.80 19.13
CA ASN A 274 -5.59 12.89 20.58
C ASN A 274 -6.77 12.04 21.08
N PRO A 275 -6.54 10.95 21.84
CA PRO A 275 -7.62 10.07 22.27
C PRO A 275 -8.64 10.75 23.20
N ASN A 276 -8.29 11.85 23.86
CA ASN A 276 -9.23 12.60 24.71
C ASN A 276 -10.26 13.41 23.89
N ASN A 277 -9.93 13.76 22.65
CA ASN A 277 -10.78 14.56 21.75
C ASN A 277 -11.37 13.73 20.60
N THR A 278 -10.76 12.57 20.32
CA THR A 278 -11.18 11.69 19.22
C THR A 278 -12.53 11.05 19.53
N VAL A 279 -13.49 11.23 18.63
CA VAL A 279 -14.81 10.61 18.69
C VAL A 279 -14.83 9.36 17.82
N ALA A 280 -15.14 8.22 18.43
CA ALA A 280 -15.37 6.96 17.73
C ALA A 280 -16.86 6.83 17.34
N SER A 281 -17.09 6.46 16.08
CA SER A 281 -18.42 6.15 15.54
C SER A 281 -18.31 5.02 14.51
N GLY A 282 -19.44 4.56 13.98
CA GLY A 282 -19.43 3.49 12.99
C GLY A 282 -20.64 2.58 13.08
N ASN A 283 -20.56 1.45 12.39
CA ASN A 283 -21.61 0.45 12.35
C ASN A 283 -21.04 -0.93 12.02
N CYS A 284 -21.77 -1.96 12.42
CA CYS A 284 -21.45 -3.34 12.08
C CYS A 284 -22.64 -4.01 11.40
N GLY A 285 -22.38 -4.63 10.26
CA GLY A 285 -23.23 -5.62 9.63
C GLY A 285 -22.74 -7.03 9.91
N LYS A 286 -23.26 -8.00 9.18
CA LYS A 286 -22.85 -9.41 9.30
C LYS A 286 -21.48 -9.68 8.68
N THR A 287 -21.17 -9.01 7.58
CA THR A 287 -19.97 -9.27 6.76
C THR A 287 -19.06 -8.06 6.61
N THR A 288 -19.54 -6.87 7.00
CA THR A 288 -18.78 -5.62 6.94
C THR A 288 -18.95 -4.82 8.22
N ALA A 289 -17.90 -4.13 8.65
CA ALA A 289 -17.95 -3.21 9.78
C ALA A 289 -17.09 -1.98 9.49
N VAL A 290 -17.47 -0.84 10.04
CA VAL A 290 -16.76 0.42 9.87
C VAL A 290 -16.48 1.01 11.24
N LEU A 291 -15.21 1.32 11.53
CA LEU A 291 -14.79 2.13 12.64
C LEU A 291 -14.35 3.50 12.13
N ARG A 292 -15.06 4.55 12.51
CA ARG A 292 -14.73 5.94 12.19
C ARG A 292 -14.15 6.64 13.41
N LEU A 293 -12.91 7.10 13.31
CA LEU A 293 -12.28 7.98 14.30
C LEU A 293 -12.27 9.40 13.76
N SER A 294 -12.86 10.34 14.50
CA SER A 294 -12.91 11.76 14.13
C SER A 294 -12.21 12.61 15.19
N ASP A 295 -11.15 13.32 14.80
CA ASP A 295 -10.42 14.25 15.66
C ASP A 295 -10.34 15.63 14.98
N GLY A 296 -11.08 16.60 15.53
CA GLY A 296 -11.25 17.91 14.92
C GLY A 296 -11.77 17.83 13.47
N ASN A 297 -10.94 18.30 12.53
CA ASN A 297 -11.25 18.34 11.10
C ASN A 297 -10.85 17.06 10.35
N THR A 298 -10.22 16.10 11.02
CA THR A 298 -9.69 14.88 10.43
C THR A 298 -10.56 13.69 10.79
N LYS A 299 -10.85 12.84 9.80
CA LYS A 299 -11.59 11.59 9.96
C LYS A 299 -10.84 10.45 9.31
N VAL A 300 -10.81 9.31 9.97
CA VAL A 300 -10.26 8.06 9.43
C VAL A 300 -11.30 6.96 9.63
N ASP A 301 -11.72 6.34 8.54
CA ASP A 301 -12.61 5.18 8.54
C ASP A 301 -11.79 3.92 8.27
N PHE A 302 -11.86 2.95 9.17
CA PHE A 302 -11.32 1.61 9.00
C PHE A 302 -12.45 0.68 8.58
N LEU A 303 -12.34 0.09 7.39
CA LEU A 303 -13.32 -0.78 6.78
C LEU A 303 -12.89 -2.23 6.95
N PHE A 304 -13.70 -3.01 7.66
CA PHE A 304 -13.47 -4.43 7.90
C PHE A 304 -14.42 -5.28 7.06
N ALA A 305 -13.92 -6.43 6.60
CA ALA A 305 -14.72 -7.42 5.90
C ALA A 305 -14.45 -8.84 6.42
N VAL A 306 -15.44 -9.71 6.24
CA VAL A 306 -15.33 -11.15 6.54
C VAL A 306 -15.00 -11.90 5.26
N LYS A 307 -14.06 -12.85 5.35
CA LYS A 307 -13.74 -13.81 4.29
C LYS A 307 -13.84 -15.23 4.82
N ASN A 308 -14.30 -16.13 3.95
CA ASN A 308 -14.40 -17.55 4.25
C ASN A 308 -13.05 -18.22 4.03
N SER A 309 -12.53 -18.89 5.05
CA SER A 309 -11.37 -19.76 4.94
C SER A 309 -11.78 -21.22 5.13
N THR A 310 -10.92 -22.16 4.72
CA THR A 310 -11.19 -23.60 4.73
C THR A 310 -11.49 -24.16 6.13
N SER A 311 -11.07 -23.46 7.19
CA SER A 311 -11.22 -23.91 8.58
C SER A 311 -12.15 -23.04 9.45
N SER A 312 -12.31 -21.74 9.13
CA SER A 312 -13.13 -20.79 9.90
C SER A 312 -13.30 -19.47 9.13
N GLU A 313 -14.34 -18.72 9.48
CA GLU A 313 -14.49 -17.33 9.01
C GLU A 313 -13.42 -16.44 9.65
N LYS A 314 -12.88 -15.51 8.86
CA LYS A 314 -11.86 -14.56 9.32
C LYS A 314 -12.27 -13.15 8.97
N PHE A 315 -11.99 -12.20 9.85
CA PHE A 315 -12.05 -10.79 9.48
C PHE A 315 -10.68 -10.30 9.02
N TYR A 316 -10.69 -9.21 8.27
CA TYR A 316 -9.49 -8.47 7.89
C TYR A 316 -9.85 -6.99 7.68
N LEU A 317 -8.83 -6.13 7.76
CA LEU A 317 -8.94 -4.74 7.32
C LEU A 317 -8.94 -4.72 5.80
N LYS A 318 -10.11 -4.47 5.20
CA LYS A 318 -10.33 -4.34 3.76
C LYS A 318 -9.85 -3.00 3.23
N GLY A 319 -10.03 -1.94 4.02
CA GLY A 319 -9.66 -0.62 3.56
C GLY A 319 -9.64 0.45 4.63
N VAL A 320 -9.14 1.61 4.23
CA VAL A 320 -9.14 2.84 5.03
C VAL A 320 -9.52 4.03 4.17
N ASP A 321 -10.32 4.94 4.71
CA ASP A 321 -10.62 6.25 4.13
C ASP A 321 -10.14 7.35 5.07
N ILE A 322 -9.47 8.36 4.52
CA ILE A 322 -9.04 9.57 5.22
C ILE A 322 -9.85 10.74 4.65
N THR A 323 -10.31 11.61 5.53
CA THR A 323 -10.89 12.90 5.16
C THR A 323 -10.33 13.99 6.06
N VAL A 324 -9.75 15.04 5.50
CA VAL A 324 -9.22 16.21 6.21
C VAL A 324 -9.95 17.46 5.71
N ALA A 325 -10.68 18.13 6.59
CA ALA A 325 -11.30 19.43 6.27
C ALA A 325 -10.27 20.55 6.46
N ASP A 326 -9.66 20.98 5.35
CA ASP A 326 -8.63 22.03 5.32
C ASP A 326 -9.25 23.43 5.44
N SER A 327 -10.42 23.65 4.84
CA SER A 327 -11.21 24.88 4.96
C SER A 327 -12.70 24.58 4.79
N PRO A 328 -13.65 25.48 5.13
CA PRO A 328 -15.08 25.21 4.98
C PRO A 328 -15.52 24.85 3.54
N ASN A 329 -14.68 25.12 2.53
CA ASN A 329 -14.94 24.81 1.13
C ASN A 329 -13.91 23.84 0.50
N ALA A 330 -12.93 23.34 1.25
CA ALA A 330 -11.90 22.43 0.74
C ALA A 330 -11.74 21.22 1.66
N THR A 331 -11.93 20.03 1.11
CA THR A 331 -11.76 18.75 1.80
C THR A 331 -10.79 17.88 1.03
N ILE A 332 -9.75 17.44 1.71
CA ILE A 332 -8.79 16.49 1.20
C ILE A 332 -9.27 15.09 1.57
N SER A 333 -9.24 14.16 0.62
CA SER A 333 -9.60 12.78 0.88
C SER A 333 -8.64 11.81 0.18
N ALA A 334 -8.42 10.67 0.82
CA ALA A 334 -7.60 9.59 0.32
C ALA A 334 -8.19 8.25 0.79
N SER A 335 -8.11 7.21 -0.02
CA SER A 335 -8.72 5.92 0.29
C SER A 335 -7.88 4.77 -0.25
N ASN A 336 -7.81 3.67 0.49
CA ASN A 336 -7.25 2.40 0.04
C ASN A 336 -8.18 1.27 0.43
N HIS A 337 -8.81 0.59 -0.53
CA HIS A 337 -9.73 -0.54 -0.27
C HIS A 337 -9.18 -1.89 -0.72
N THR A 338 -7.87 -1.99 -0.96
CA THR A 338 -7.18 -3.23 -1.37
C THR A 338 -6.35 -3.83 -0.23
N LEU A 339 -6.61 -3.40 1.00
CA LEU A 339 -5.89 -3.88 2.17
C LEU A 339 -6.30 -5.32 2.50
N ASN A 340 -5.35 -6.06 3.06
CA ASN A 340 -5.55 -7.40 3.60
C ASN A 340 -4.82 -7.56 4.94
N ASN A 341 -4.78 -6.47 5.72
CA ASN A 341 -4.08 -6.40 7.00
C ASN A 341 -4.96 -6.94 8.13
N TRP A 342 -4.34 -7.17 9.29
CA TRP A 342 -5.02 -7.50 10.56
C TRP A 342 -5.94 -8.70 10.48
N GLU A 343 -5.57 -9.69 9.66
CA GLU A 343 -6.34 -10.90 9.51
C GLU A 343 -6.32 -11.71 10.82
N THR A 344 -7.49 -12.05 11.33
CA THR A 344 -7.64 -13.02 12.43
C THR A 344 -8.98 -13.73 12.35
N THR A 345 -9.12 -14.79 13.13
CA THR A 345 -10.34 -15.61 13.16
C THR A 345 -11.51 -14.80 13.74
N MET A 346 -12.71 -14.98 13.21
CA MET A 346 -13.92 -14.40 13.80
C MET A 346 -14.03 -14.79 15.28
N GLY A 347 -14.50 -13.84 16.11
CA GLY A 347 -14.58 -14.01 17.56
C GLY A 347 -13.27 -13.74 18.33
N ASN A 348 -12.13 -13.55 17.64
CA ASN A 348 -10.85 -13.18 18.26
C ASN A 348 -10.54 -11.69 18.07
N SER A 349 -9.57 -11.17 18.84
CA SER A 349 -8.94 -9.87 18.58
C SER A 349 -7.67 -10.03 17.73
N TYR A 350 -7.21 -8.95 17.11
CA TYR A 350 -5.89 -8.83 16.51
C TYR A 350 -5.03 -7.91 17.38
N LEU A 351 -3.77 -8.27 17.63
CA LEU A 351 -2.84 -7.52 18.48
C LEU A 351 -1.50 -7.32 17.75
N CYS A 352 -1.03 -6.07 17.70
CA CYS A 352 0.32 -5.74 17.24
C CYS A 352 0.90 -4.59 18.07
N ARG A 353 2.02 -4.84 18.74
CA ARG A 353 2.68 -3.88 19.64
C ARG A 353 3.67 -2.99 18.90
N LYS A 354 4.36 -3.55 17.90
CA LYS A 354 5.24 -2.79 17.03
C LYS A 354 4.44 -1.81 16.15
N GLU A 355 5.08 -0.72 15.76
CA GLU A 355 4.50 0.27 14.87
C GLU A 355 4.15 -0.37 13.52
N GLU A 356 2.92 -0.14 13.06
CA GLU A 356 2.48 -0.53 11.73
C GLU A 356 2.17 0.70 10.89
N SER A 357 2.50 0.62 9.61
CA SER A 357 2.40 1.72 8.66
C SER A 357 1.53 1.30 7.49
N ILE A 358 0.36 1.91 7.35
CA ILE A 358 -0.55 1.68 6.23
C ILE A 358 -0.41 2.83 5.22
N LEU A 359 -0.02 2.49 3.99
CA LEU A 359 -0.04 3.43 2.87
C LEU A 359 -1.48 3.52 2.34
N VAL A 360 -2.07 4.71 2.39
CA VAL A 360 -3.44 4.94 1.90
C VAL A 360 -3.40 5.34 0.43
N SER A 361 -2.61 6.35 0.09
CA SER A 361 -2.36 6.75 -1.29
C SER A 361 -1.02 7.48 -1.36
N PRO A 362 -0.48 7.80 -2.54
CA PRO A 362 0.77 8.52 -2.64
C PRO A 362 0.73 9.83 -1.85
N GLY A 363 1.57 9.92 -0.82
CA GLY A 363 1.63 11.04 0.12
C GLY A 363 0.58 11.07 1.22
N TYR A 364 -0.12 9.96 1.47
CA TYR A 364 -0.99 9.76 2.63
C TYR A 364 -0.65 8.42 3.30
N LYS A 365 -0.14 8.50 4.53
CA LYS A 365 0.28 7.36 5.32
C LYS A 365 -0.35 7.43 6.70
N ILE A 366 -0.82 6.30 7.19
CA ILE A 366 -1.32 6.15 8.56
C ILE A 366 -0.29 5.31 9.31
N ASN A 367 0.24 5.84 10.41
CA ASN A 367 1.05 5.10 11.36
C ASN A 367 0.18 4.72 12.56
N ILE A 368 0.17 3.44 12.92
CA ILE A 368 -0.64 2.84 13.97
C ILE A 368 0.30 2.28 15.04
N PHE A 369 -0.04 2.53 16.30
CA PHE A 369 0.77 2.16 17.45
C PHE A 369 -0.07 1.40 18.48
N ASP A 370 0.53 0.42 19.16
CA ASP A 370 -0.11 -0.38 20.22
C ASP A 370 -1.51 -0.92 19.82
N LEU A 371 -1.60 -1.46 18.60
CA LEU A 371 -2.86 -1.89 18.01
C LEU A 371 -3.43 -3.12 18.71
N LYS A 372 -4.66 -3.01 19.19
CA LYS A 372 -5.52 -4.14 19.51
C LYS A 372 -6.93 -3.89 19.00
N ILE A 373 -7.43 -4.71 18.08
CA ILE A 373 -8.70 -4.46 17.37
C ILE A 373 -9.55 -5.71 17.30
N GLN A 374 -10.86 -5.57 17.51
CA GLN A 374 -11.83 -6.65 17.35
C GLN A 374 -13.15 -6.08 16.80
N PRO A 375 -13.40 -6.22 15.49
CA PRO A 375 -14.70 -5.96 14.89
C PRO A 375 -15.62 -7.20 14.99
N PHE A 376 -16.92 -6.95 14.80
CA PHE A 376 -17.99 -7.94 14.80
C PHE A 376 -18.31 -8.55 16.18
N GLU A 377 -17.80 -9.75 16.45
CA GLU A 377 -18.21 -10.61 17.56
C GLU A 377 -17.50 -10.20 18.86
N VAL A 378 -17.96 -9.09 19.47
CA VAL A 378 -17.48 -8.64 20.78
C VAL A 378 -18.43 -9.15 21.87
N GLU A 379 -17.91 -10.00 22.75
CA GLU A 379 -18.64 -10.52 23.90
C GLU A 379 -18.37 -9.68 25.15
N GLU A 380 -19.43 -9.39 25.92
CA GLU A 380 -19.37 -8.65 27.20
C GLU A 380 -18.65 -7.28 27.15
N GLY A 381 -18.45 -6.71 25.96
CA GLY A 381 -17.71 -5.47 25.79
C GLY A 381 -16.21 -5.61 26.12
N GLN A 382 -15.66 -6.82 26.03
CA GLN A 382 -14.24 -7.10 26.25
C GLN A 382 -13.59 -7.71 25.01
N PHE A 383 -12.27 -7.58 24.92
CA PHE A 383 -11.50 -8.24 23.88
C PHE A 383 -11.38 -9.74 24.16
N SER A 384 -11.62 -10.55 23.14
CA SER A 384 -11.35 -11.99 23.12
C SER A 384 -9.85 -12.29 22.97
N ALA A 385 -9.53 -13.59 22.87
CA ALA A 385 -8.18 -14.07 22.58
C ALA A 385 -7.57 -13.35 21.36
N ALA A 386 -6.28 -13.01 21.42
CA ALA A 386 -5.63 -12.22 20.38
C ALA A 386 -4.82 -13.10 19.43
N GLY A 387 -5.00 -12.91 18.12
CA GLY A 387 -4.01 -13.28 17.12
C GLY A 387 -2.94 -12.19 17.04
N GLU A 388 -1.68 -12.56 17.24
CA GLU A 388 -0.56 -11.63 17.24
C GLU A 388 0.01 -11.43 15.82
N CYS A 389 0.52 -10.23 15.55
CA CYS A 389 1.18 -9.93 14.28
C CYS A 389 2.55 -10.63 14.18
N LEU A 390 2.94 -11.00 12.95
CA LEU A 390 4.24 -11.65 12.69
C LEU A 390 5.42 -10.78 13.13
N GLN A 391 5.24 -9.47 13.16
CA GLN A 391 6.26 -8.52 13.56
C GLN A 391 6.62 -8.67 15.04
N ASP A 392 5.69 -9.09 15.90
CA ASP A 392 5.94 -9.33 17.33
C ASP A 392 6.56 -10.72 17.60
N ASP A 393 6.68 -11.57 16.58
CA ASP A 393 7.19 -12.94 16.70
C ASP A 393 8.73 -12.99 16.74
N ASP A 394 9.31 -12.76 17.92
CA ASP A 394 10.73 -13.01 18.19
C ASP A 394 11.05 -14.51 18.39
N THR A 395 10.04 -15.39 18.34
CA THR A 395 10.15 -16.82 18.62
C THR A 395 10.89 -17.58 17.51
N VAL A 396 10.95 -17.04 16.30
CA VAL A 396 11.74 -17.60 15.18
C VAL A 396 13.25 -17.36 15.36
N LEU A 397 13.64 -16.32 16.12
CA LEU A 397 15.05 -16.02 16.41
C LEU A 397 15.68 -17.09 17.32
N ILE A 398 14.91 -17.61 18.28
CA ILE A 398 15.41 -18.50 19.32
C ILE A 398 15.97 -19.82 18.73
N PRO A 399 15.24 -20.56 17.86
CA PRO A 399 15.77 -21.77 17.23
C PRO A 399 17.01 -21.53 16.37
N ILE A 400 17.10 -20.38 15.69
CA ILE A 400 18.23 -20.04 14.83
C ILE A 400 19.49 -19.80 15.67
N VAL A 401 19.37 -19.04 16.76
CA VAL A 401 20.49 -18.76 17.68
C VAL A 401 20.95 -20.04 18.36
N VAL A 402 20.03 -20.89 18.81
CA VAL A 402 20.36 -22.20 19.40
C VAL A 402 21.04 -23.11 18.38
N GLY A 403 20.56 -23.15 17.14
CA GLY A 403 21.16 -23.92 16.05
C GLY A 403 22.58 -23.46 15.71
N ALA A 404 22.81 -22.16 15.63
CA ALA A 404 24.13 -21.58 15.36
C ALA A 404 25.12 -21.85 16.50
N ALA A 405 24.68 -21.75 17.76
CA ALA A 405 25.52 -22.04 18.92
C ALA A 405 25.94 -23.52 18.97
N LEU A 406 25.01 -24.45 18.70
CA LEU A 406 25.30 -25.87 18.62
C LEU A 406 26.27 -26.21 17.49
N ALA A 407 26.08 -25.63 16.30
CA ALA A 407 26.99 -25.82 15.17
C ALA A 407 28.41 -25.30 15.48
N GLY A 408 28.52 -24.11 16.10
CA GLY A 408 29.80 -23.53 16.53
C GLY A 408 30.53 -24.43 17.54
N LEU A 409 29.82 -24.98 18.52
CA LEU A 409 30.40 -25.88 19.52
C LEU A 409 30.95 -27.16 18.88
N VAL A 410 30.22 -27.75 17.93
CA VAL A 410 30.69 -28.94 17.18
C VAL A 410 31.97 -28.63 16.41
N VAL A 411 32.04 -27.48 15.74
CA VAL A 411 33.25 -27.07 15.01
C VAL A 411 34.45 -26.98 15.94
N ILE A 412 34.31 -26.34 17.12
CA ILE A 412 35.39 -26.20 18.11
C ILE A 412 35.89 -27.57 18.60
N ILE A 413 34.98 -28.50 18.90
CA ILE A 413 35.34 -29.86 19.33
C ILE A 413 36.12 -30.58 18.22
N VAL A 414 35.69 -30.46 16.96
CA VAL A 414 36.38 -31.08 15.82
C VAL A 414 37.78 -30.48 15.62
N THR A 415 37.94 -29.15 15.64
CA THR A 415 39.26 -28.53 15.48
C THR A 415 40.21 -28.90 16.62
N THR A 416 39.75 -28.86 17.87
CA THR A 416 40.58 -29.22 19.02
C THR A 416 40.97 -30.71 19.00
N TYR A 417 40.05 -31.60 18.61
CA TYR A 417 40.34 -33.02 18.42
C TYR A 417 41.38 -33.26 17.33
N LEU A 418 41.26 -32.60 16.16
CA LEU A 418 42.21 -32.74 15.06
C LEU A 418 43.61 -32.23 15.42
N ILE A 419 43.70 -31.12 16.18
CA ILE A 419 44.97 -30.57 16.68
C ILE A 419 45.58 -31.51 17.74
N GLY A 420 44.77 -32.02 18.67
CA GLY A 420 45.21 -32.96 19.71
C GLY A 420 45.73 -34.27 19.11
N ARG A 421 45.02 -34.84 18.14
CA ARG A 421 45.42 -36.05 17.42
C ARG A 421 46.70 -35.84 16.59
N ARG A 422 46.91 -34.64 16.03
CA ARG A 422 48.17 -34.31 15.34
C ARG A 422 49.39 -34.29 16.28
N LYS A 423 49.23 -33.99 17.58
CA LYS A 423 50.34 -33.96 18.54
C LYS A 423 50.74 -35.34 19.10
N THR A 424 49.94 -36.39 18.93
CA THR A 424 50.23 -37.72 19.51
C THR A 424 51.19 -38.58 18.68
N TYR A 425 51.66 -38.11 17.51
CA TYR A 425 52.57 -38.87 16.62
C TYR A 425 54.06 -38.47 16.70
N ALA A 426 54.45 -37.60 17.64
CA ALA A 426 55.82 -37.08 17.73
C ALA A 426 56.51 -37.38 19.08
N GLY A 427 56.52 -38.64 19.52
CA GLY A 427 57.21 -38.99 20.76
C GLY A 427 57.40 -40.47 20.99
N TYR A 428 58.39 -41.07 20.33
CA TYR A 428 59.23 -42.14 20.91
C TYR A 428 60.55 -42.15 20.12
N GLN A 429 61.58 -41.48 20.64
CA GLN A 429 62.96 -41.93 20.47
C GLN A 429 63.34 -42.68 21.74
N THR A 430 63.61 -43.98 21.59
CA THR A 430 64.19 -44.84 22.62
C THR A 430 65.67 -44.51 22.79
N LEU A 431 66.13 -44.51 24.05
CA LEU A 431 67.52 -44.43 24.50
C LEU A 431 68.48 -45.31 23.70
#